data_AF-A0A830BMF6-F1
#
_entry.id   AF-A0A830BMF6-F1
#
_cell.length_a   1.000
_cell.length_b   1.000
_cell.length_c   1.000
_cell.angle_alpha   90.00
_cell.angle_beta   90.00
_cell.angle_gamma   90.00
#
_symmetry.space_group_name_H-M   'P 1'
#
loop_
_entity.id
_entity.type
_entity.pdbx_description
1 polymer ?
#
loop_
_entity_poly.entity_id
_entity_poly.type
_entity_poly.pdbx_seq_one_letter_code
_entity_poly.pdbx_strand_id
1 'polypeptide(L)'
;MLCNQLLNWCRVFTLLKKLHLFRVKYDVGENLTKLFTGCPVLEELIMVRLEEDGLVCCNIFSPTIKMITLDFPYNPPVYHNHEHKVELNTPALRNLRLTEFISTHISSQKMLTSLTEVVVSFDYDEKDYGGDKYFQSMIKFIFSVSNMKCLKLTCPLEFDPGGSFAEQRHDSLRKLDNLLKLELAADWYFLTNFLACADNLEVLIIHEVC
;
A
#
# COMPACT_ATOMS: atom_id res chain seq x y z
N MET A 1 17.58 -1.59 17.20
CA MET A 1 18.48 -2.64 17.73
C MET A 1 18.04 -4.08 17.44
N LEU A 2 16.74 -4.42 17.44
CA LEU A 2 16.28 -5.80 17.14
C LEU A 2 16.37 -6.19 15.65
N CYS A 3 16.11 -5.27 14.71
CA CYS A 3 16.22 -5.57 13.27
C CYS A 3 17.66 -5.91 12.86
N ASN A 4 18.61 -5.12 13.37
CA ASN A 4 20.04 -5.41 13.24
C ASN A 4 20.46 -6.77 13.80
N GLN A 5 19.84 -7.30 14.86
CA GLN A 5 20.22 -8.63 15.37
C GLN A 5 19.69 -9.77 14.50
N LEU A 6 18.54 -9.60 13.85
CA LEU A 6 18.04 -10.56 12.86
C LEU A 6 18.81 -10.47 11.53
N LEU A 7 19.25 -9.28 11.13
CA LEU A 7 19.99 -9.02 9.88
C LEU A 7 21.50 -9.32 9.96
N ASN A 8 22.09 -9.28 11.17
CA ASN A 8 23.50 -9.60 11.39
C ASN A 8 23.77 -11.09 11.66
N TRP A 9 22.75 -11.93 11.68
CA TRP A 9 22.98 -13.37 11.70
C TRP A 9 23.28 -13.82 10.27
N CYS A 10 24.46 -14.39 10.05
CA CYS A 10 24.86 -15.08 8.81
C CYS A 10 23.97 -16.31 8.46
N ARG A 11 22.73 -16.37 8.97
CA ARG A 11 21.79 -17.46 8.79
C ARG A 11 20.78 -17.09 7.71
N VAL A 12 20.92 -17.74 6.58
CA VAL A 12 19.88 -17.76 5.54
C VAL A 12 18.74 -18.65 6.04
N PHE A 13 17.56 -18.07 6.17
CA PHE A 13 16.33 -18.80 6.48
C PHE A 13 15.72 -19.37 5.20
N THR A 14 16.34 -20.44 4.69
CA THR A 14 15.98 -21.06 3.39
C THR A 14 14.59 -21.69 3.34
N LEU A 15 13.95 -21.87 4.49
CA LEU A 15 12.60 -22.46 4.60
C LEU A 15 11.54 -21.45 5.08
N LEU A 16 11.92 -20.20 5.39
CA LEU A 16 10.99 -19.22 5.95
C LEU A 16 10.04 -18.69 4.87
N LYS A 17 8.77 -19.11 4.96
CA LYS A 17 7.71 -18.72 4.03
C LYS A 17 6.88 -17.53 4.48
N LYS A 18 6.87 -17.23 5.78
CA LYS A 18 6.08 -16.14 6.35
C LYS A 18 6.96 -15.31 7.26
N LEU A 19 6.92 -14.00 7.08
CA LEU A 19 7.65 -13.05 7.91
C LEU A 19 6.72 -11.93 8.33
N HIS A 20 6.54 -11.80 9.64
CA HIS A 20 5.71 -10.75 10.20
C HIS A 20 6.57 -9.87 11.10
N LEU A 21 6.60 -8.58 10.80
CA LEU A 21 7.36 -7.57 11.52
C LEU A 21 6.36 -6.62 12.17
N PHE A 22 6.22 -6.72 13.49
CA PHE A 22 5.34 -5.86 14.25
C PHE A 22 6.18 -4.88 15.06
N ARG A 23 6.02 -3.59 14.78
CA ARG A 23 6.56 -2.47 15.57
C ARG A 23 8.07 -2.58 15.79
N VAL A 24 8.79 -2.98 14.75
CA VAL A 24 10.25 -3.16 14.75
C VAL A 24 10.96 -1.83 14.55
N LYS A 25 12.03 -1.56 15.31
CA LYS A 25 12.92 -0.41 15.10
C LYS A 25 14.09 -0.74 14.17
N TYR A 26 14.27 0.08 13.15
CA TYR A 26 15.32 0.05 12.15
C TYR A 26 16.38 1.12 12.45
N ASP A 27 17.58 0.90 11.95
CA ASP A 27 18.60 1.94 11.98
C ASP A 27 18.35 2.97 10.87
N VAL A 28 18.76 4.22 11.10
CA VAL A 28 18.55 5.30 10.13
C VAL A 28 19.28 4.97 8.82
N GLY A 29 18.51 4.95 7.72
CA GLY A 29 19.04 4.61 6.39
C GLY A 29 19.19 3.11 6.13
N GLU A 30 18.72 2.25 7.04
CA GLU A 30 18.67 0.81 6.84
C GLU A 30 17.72 0.44 5.69
N ASN A 31 18.09 -0.58 4.93
CA ASN A 31 17.30 -1.11 3.82
C ASN A 31 17.02 -2.61 4.05
N LEU A 32 15.78 -3.00 3.80
CA LEU A 32 15.29 -4.37 3.92
C LEU A 32 15.89 -5.35 2.90
N THR A 33 16.69 -4.91 1.93
CA THR A 33 17.33 -5.81 0.93
C THR A 33 18.00 -7.03 1.56
N LYS A 34 18.76 -6.85 2.65
CA LYS A 34 19.45 -7.95 3.34
C LYS A 34 18.46 -8.99 3.90
N LEU A 35 17.31 -8.52 4.39
CA LEU A 35 16.24 -9.37 4.92
C LEU A 35 15.73 -10.34 3.84
N PHE A 36 15.44 -9.81 2.65
CA PHE A 36 14.89 -10.60 1.55
C PHE A 36 15.93 -11.53 0.93
N THR A 37 17.21 -11.12 0.88
CA THR A 37 18.28 -12.05 0.48
C THR A 37 18.46 -13.20 1.46
N GLY A 38 18.14 -13.00 2.74
CA GLY A 38 18.18 -14.03 3.77
C GLY A 38 16.98 -14.98 3.76
N CYS A 39 15.89 -14.66 3.06
CA CYS A 39 14.63 -15.42 3.08
C CYS A 39 14.15 -15.73 1.64
N PRO A 40 14.86 -16.58 0.87
CA PRO A 40 14.62 -16.74 -0.57
C PRO A 40 13.25 -17.34 -0.93
N VAL A 41 12.63 -18.08 0.00
CA VAL A 41 11.33 -18.75 -0.22
C VAL A 41 10.16 -18.00 0.42
N LEU A 42 10.34 -16.72 0.78
CA LEU A 42 9.33 -15.92 1.47
C LEU A 42 8.09 -15.70 0.60
N GLU A 43 6.94 -16.20 1.03
CA GLU A 43 5.66 -16.09 0.31
C GLU A 43 4.74 -15.01 0.90
N GLU A 44 4.93 -14.64 2.16
CA GLU A 44 4.05 -13.74 2.90
C GLU A 44 4.86 -12.76 3.76
N LEU A 45 4.54 -11.47 3.62
CA LEU A 45 5.12 -10.39 4.42
C LEU A 45 4.01 -9.57 5.08
N ILE A 46 4.09 -9.40 6.38
CA ILE A 46 3.26 -8.45 7.14
C ILE A 46 4.19 -7.48 7.83
N MET A 47 3.98 -6.19 7.65
CA MET A 47 4.73 -5.14 8.35
C MET A 47 3.77 -4.13 8.95
N VAL A 48 3.79 -4.06 10.28
CA VAL A 48 3.12 -3.02 11.06
C VAL A 48 4.20 -2.13 11.64
N ARG A 49 4.20 -0.85 11.27
CA ARG A 49 5.25 0.08 11.66
C ARG A 49 5.03 0.63 13.08
N LEU A 50 6.13 1.05 13.69
CA LEU A 50 6.11 1.88 14.89
C LEU A 50 6.36 3.33 14.47
N GLU A 51 5.85 4.26 15.26
CA GLU A 51 6.29 5.66 15.25
C GLU A 51 7.82 5.75 15.34
N GLU A 52 8.41 6.64 14.53
CA GLU A 52 9.85 6.92 14.50
C GLU A 52 10.72 5.64 14.43
N ASP A 53 10.32 4.66 13.62
CA ASP A 53 11.05 3.40 13.49
C ASP A 53 12.36 3.50 12.69
N GLY A 54 12.72 4.68 12.17
CA GLY A 54 13.95 4.91 11.41
C GLY A 54 13.91 4.51 9.93
N LEU A 55 12.82 3.89 9.46
CA LEU A 55 12.68 3.43 8.08
C LEU A 55 12.09 4.54 7.18
N VAL A 56 12.94 5.14 6.34
CA VAL A 56 12.50 6.20 5.40
C VAL A 56 11.96 5.60 4.10
N CYS A 57 12.67 4.61 3.55
CA CYS A 57 12.31 3.92 2.31
C CYS A 57 12.06 2.43 2.57
N CYS A 58 10.89 1.95 2.19
CA CYS A 58 10.51 0.55 2.30
C CYS A 58 10.54 -0.12 0.91
N ASN A 59 11.70 -0.67 0.57
CA ASN A 59 11.92 -1.36 -0.70
C ASN A 59 11.74 -2.86 -0.52
N ILE A 60 10.68 -3.41 -1.10
CA ILE A 60 10.34 -4.84 -0.99
C ILE A 60 10.72 -5.52 -2.30
N PHE A 61 11.80 -6.31 -2.27
CA PHE A 61 12.26 -7.07 -3.43
C PHE A 61 12.21 -8.57 -3.12
N SER A 62 11.30 -9.30 -3.75
CA SER A 62 11.27 -10.75 -3.67
C SER A 62 10.50 -11.37 -4.84
N PRO A 63 11.09 -12.35 -5.55
CA PRO A 63 10.38 -13.05 -6.62
C PRO A 63 9.31 -14.01 -6.09
N THR A 64 9.30 -14.34 -4.79
CA THR A 64 8.46 -15.40 -4.21
C THR A 64 7.29 -14.89 -3.40
N ILE A 65 7.29 -13.62 -2.98
CA ILE A 65 6.22 -13.03 -2.17
C ILE A 65 4.93 -12.97 -2.98
N LYS A 66 3.86 -13.55 -2.43
CA LYS A 66 2.51 -13.60 -2.98
C LYS A 66 1.55 -12.70 -2.20
N MET A 67 1.82 -12.43 -0.93
CA MET A 67 0.97 -11.60 -0.08
C MET A 67 1.80 -10.57 0.70
N ILE A 68 1.37 -9.31 0.65
CA ILE A 68 1.94 -8.21 1.42
C ILE A 68 0.82 -7.52 2.20
N THR A 69 1.06 -7.27 3.48
CA THR A 69 0.27 -6.32 4.29
C THR A 69 1.21 -5.26 4.86
N LEU A 70 0.94 -4.00 4.55
CA LEU A 70 1.63 -2.84 5.08
C LEU A 70 0.64 -2.01 5.89
N ASP A 71 0.99 -1.75 7.14
CA ASP A 71 0.17 -1.02 8.10
C ASP A 71 1.04 0.06 8.75
N PHE A 72 0.86 1.31 8.31
CA PHE A 72 1.79 2.41 8.53
C PHE A 72 1.16 3.59 9.30
N PRO A 73 0.70 3.40 10.55
CA PRO A 73 -0.06 4.41 11.31
C PRO A 73 0.46 5.83 11.14
N TYR A 74 -0.46 6.76 10.82
CA TYR A 74 -0.16 8.18 10.81
C TYR A 74 0.29 8.62 12.20
N ASN A 75 1.42 9.31 12.26
CA ASN A 75 1.77 10.08 13.43
C ASN A 75 2.51 11.33 12.96
N PRO A 76 2.05 12.54 13.29
CA PRO A 76 2.64 13.77 12.80
C PRO A 76 4.10 13.86 13.26
N PRO A 77 5.09 13.85 12.37
CA PRO A 77 6.43 14.19 12.79
C PRO A 77 6.42 15.68 13.09
N VAL A 78 6.58 16.04 14.36
CA VAL A 78 6.70 17.43 14.80
C VAL A 78 7.86 18.13 14.08
N TYR A 79 8.81 17.41 13.44
CA TYR A 79 10.02 18.01 12.89
C TYR A 79 10.62 17.46 11.59
N HIS A 80 9.98 16.57 10.81
CA HIS A 80 10.70 15.96 9.68
C HIS A 80 9.89 15.77 8.38
N ASN A 81 10.29 16.54 7.36
CA ASN A 81 9.91 16.50 5.95
C ASN A 81 10.36 15.22 5.20
N HIS A 82 10.46 14.06 5.86
CA HIS A 82 10.89 12.84 5.18
C HIS A 82 9.73 12.25 4.37
N GLU A 83 9.84 12.36 3.04
CA GLU A 83 8.98 11.63 2.11
C GLU A 83 9.15 10.12 2.33
N HIS A 84 8.15 9.46 2.94
CA HIS A 84 8.12 8.01 3.00
C HIS A 84 7.88 7.44 1.61
N LYS A 85 8.73 6.49 1.20
CA LYS A 85 8.64 5.84 -0.12
C LYS A 85 8.49 4.33 0.03
N VAL A 86 7.58 3.76 -0.75
CA VAL A 86 7.39 2.32 -0.87
C VAL A 86 7.63 1.90 -2.31
N GLU A 87 8.49 0.92 -2.47
CA GLU A 87 8.80 0.34 -3.77
C GLU A 87 8.55 -1.17 -3.73
N LEU A 88 7.59 -1.62 -4.53
CA LEU A 88 7.20 -3.02 -4.63
C LEU A 88 7.83 -3.65 -5.87
N ASN A 89 8.79 -4.55 -5.68
CA ASN A 89 9.42 -5.31 -6.75
C ASN A 89 9.21 -6.81 -6.52
N THR A 90 7.95 -7.22 -6.56
CA THR A 90 7.48 -8.56 -6.20
C THR A 90 6.59 -9.15 -7.31
N PRO A 91 7.15 -9.77 -8.36
CA PRO A 91 6.38 -10.20 -9.55
C PRO A 91 5.34 -11.30 -9.27
N ALA A 92 5.51 -12.07 -8.19
CA ALA A 92 4.56 -13.11 -7.78
C ALA A 92 3.43 -12.58 -6.88
N LEU A 93 3.40 -11.27 -6.58
CA LEU A 93 2.43 -10.67 -5.67
C LEU A 93 1.02 -10.82 -6.24
N ARG A 94 0.12 -11.37 -5.42
CA ARG A 94 -1.30 -11.59 -5.75
C ARG A 94 -2.24 -10.75 -4.89
N ASN A 95 -1.83 -10.53 -3.64
CA ASN A 95 -2.63 -9.88 -2.62
C ASN A 95 -1.81 -8.76 -1.98
N LEU A 96 -2.32 -7.53 -2.08
CA LEU A 96 -1.72 -6.36 -1.46
C LEU A 96 -2.72 -5.69 -0.53
N ARG A 97 -2.35 -5.54 0.73
CA ARG A 97 -3.12 -4.78 1.72
C ARG A 97 -2.32 -3.60 2.20
N LEU A 98 -2.90 -2.40 2.10
CA LEU A 98 -2.34 -1.14 2.55
C LEU A 98 -3.32 -0.54 3.56
N THR A 99 -2.89 -0.38 4.81
CA THR A 99 -3.69 0.15 5.92
C THR A 99 -2.96 1.33 6.54
N GLU A 100 -3.70 2.38 6.90
CA GLU A 100 -3.17 3.61 7.49
C GLU A 100 -1.98 4.20 6.69
N PHE A 101 -2.03 4.12 5.36
CA PHE A 101 -0.80 4.16 4.56
C PHE A 101 -0.33 5.59 4.20
N ILE A 102 0.67 6.10 4.93
CA ILE A 102 1.22 7.47 4.79
C ILE A 102 2.40 7.60 3.80
N SER A 103 2.48 6.78 2.76
CA SER A 103 3.56 6.92 1.77
C SER A 103 3.24 8.04 0.78
N THR A 104 4.11 9.04 0.67
CA THR A 104 3.96 10.08 -0.37
C THR A 104 4.27 9.52 -1.76
N HIS A 105 4.97 8.38 -1.84
CA HIS A 105 5.31 7.72 -3.08
C HIS A 105 5.19 6.20 -2.95
N ILE A 106 4.18 5.60 -3.56
CA ILE A 106 4.11 4.16 -3.78
C ILE A 106 4.28 3.85 -5.27
N SER A 107 5.18 2.93 -5.58
CA SER A 107 5.48 2.58 -6.96
C SER A 107 5.97 1.16 -7.10
N SER A 108 6.02 0.71 -8.34
CA SER A 108 6.62 -0.56 -8.74
C SER A 108 7.43 -0.31 -10.01
N GLN A 109 8.68 -0.77 -10.07
CA GLN A 109 9.49 -0.62 -11.29
C GLN A 109 9.02 -1.57 -12.39
N LYS A 110 8.46 -2.71 -12.00
CA LYS A 110 7.94 -3.74 -12.92
C LYS A 110 6.43 -3.79 -12.83
N MET A 111 5.77 -4.20 -13.91
CA MET A 111 4.32 -4.37 -13.87
C MET A 111 3.97 -5.53 -12.92
N LEU A 112 3.10 -5.29 -11.95
CA LEU A 112 2.60 -6.29 -11.00
C LEU A 112 1.52 -7.14 -11.67
N THR A 113 1.88 -7.91 -12.70
CA THR A 113 0.93 -8.65 -13.55
C THR A 113 0.19 -9.76 -12.83
N SER A 114 0.76 -10.30 -11.75
CA SER A 114 0.13 -11.33 -10.92
C SER A 114 -0.85 -10.78 -9.88
N LEU A 115 -0.91 -9.46 -9.69
CA LEU A 115 -1.69 -8.82 -8.63
C LEU A 115 -3.18 -8.92 -8.96
N THR A 116 -3.92 -9.63 -8.12
CA THR A 116 -5.35 -9.92 -8.33
C THR A 116 -6.25 -9.19 -7.35
N GLU A 117 -5.76 -8.91 -6.14
CA GLU A 117 -6.54 -8.31 -5.07
C GLU A 117 -5.74 -7.20 -4.40
N VAL A 118 -6.35 -6.02 -4.31
CA VAL A 118 -5.82 -4.91 -3.52
C VAL A 118 -6.89 -4.49 -2.52
N VAL A 119 -6.45 -4.36 -1.27
CA VAL A 119 -7.23 -3.78 -0.19
C VAL A 119 -6.54 -2.53 0.30
N VAL A 120 -7.26 -1.43 0.30
CA VAL A 120 -6.80 -0.14 0.78
C VAL A 120 -7.75 0.36 1.85
N SER A 121 -7.18 0.78 2.97
CA SER A 121 -7.91 1.40 4.06
C SER A 121 -7.21 2.68 4.47
N PHE A 122 -7.91 3.80 4.32
CA PHE A 122 -7.53 5.10 4.86
C PHE A 122 -8.07 5.21 6.28
N ASP A 123 -7.21 5.62 7.19
CA ASP A 123 -7.62 6.17 8.47
C ASP A 123 -7.09 7.61 8.46
N TYR A 124 -8.01 8.58 8.43
CA TYR A 124 -7.68 10.00 8.34
C TYR A 124 -8.16 10.66 9.62
N ASP A 125 -7.25 11.29 10.35
CA ASP A 125 -7.58 12.25 11.40
C ASP A 125 -7.59 13.65 10.74
N GLU A 126 -8.70 14.38 10.88
CA GLU A 126 -8.96 15.71 10.30
C GLU A 126 -7.85 16.75 10.54
N LYS A 127 -6.93 16.47 11.47
CA LYS A 127 -5.83 17.37 11.86
C LYS A 127 -4.59 17.24 10.98
N ASP A 128 -4.58 16.36 9.97
CA ASP A 128 -3.41 16.09 9.15
C ASP A 128 -3.31 16.96 7.89
N TYR A 129 -2.37 17.91 7.91
CA TYR A 129 -2.01 18.82 6.81
C TYR A 129 -1.36 18.13 5.58
N GLY A 130 -1.17 16.79 5.60
CA GLY A 130 -0.56 16.00 4.53
C GLY A 130 -1.48 15.08 3.73
N GLY A 131 -2.74 14.91 4.14
CA GLY A 131 -3.70 13.91 3.64
C GLY A 131 -3.77 13.79 2.12
N ASP A 132 -3.89 14.91 1.42
CA ASP A 132 -4.04 14.98 -0.03
C ASP A 132 -2.90 14.28 -0.78
N LYS A 133 -1.65 14.41 -0.31
CA LYS A 133 -0.49 13.86 -1.01
C LYS A 133 -0.46 12.33 -0.92
N TYR A 134 -0.76 11.79 0.26
CA TYR A 134 -0.80 10.34 0.49
C TYR A 134 -1.93 9.72 -0.34
N PHE A 135 -3.09 10.38 -0.29
CA PHE A 135 -4.26 10.01 -1.07
C PHE A 135 -3.97 9.98 -2.58
N GLN A 136 -3.44 11.07 -3.13
CA GLN A 136 -3.09 11.13 -4.55
C GLN A 136 -2.09 10.05 -4.97
N SER A 137 -1.09 9.79 -4.13
CA SER A 137 -0.10 8.74 -4.40
C SER A 137 -0.76 7.36 -4.46
N MET A 138 -1.64 7.07 -3.51
CA MET A 138 -2.37 5.80 -3.44
C MET A 138 -3.30 5.62 -4.63
N ILE A 139 -4.11 6.62 -4.98
CA ILE A 139 -4.98 6.60 -6.16
C ILE A 139 -4.17 6.36 -7.43
N LYS A 140 -3.09 7.14 -7.64
CA LYS A 140 -2.20 6.96 -8.81
C LYS A 140 -1.67 5.53 -8.89
N PHE A 141 -1.30 4.95 -7.75
CA PHE A 141 -0.86 3.56 -7.69
C PHE A 141 -1.97 2.57 -8.03
N ILE A 142 -3.18 2.71 -7.48
CA ILE A 142 -4.34 1.85 -7.80
C ILE A 142 -4.58 1.84 -9.31
N PHE A 143 -4.62 3.00 -9.95
CA PHE A 143 -4.82 3.10 -11.40
C PHE A 143 -3.60 2.63 -12.22
N SER A 144 -2.42 2.55 -11.61
CA SER A 144 -1.24 1.95 -12.24
C SER A 144 -1.29 0.41 -12.28
N VAL A 145 -2.06 -0.22 -11.39
CA VAL A 145 -2.17 -1.69 -11.26
C VAL A 145 -3.44 -2.24 -11.92
N SER A 146 -3.57 -2.03 -13.23
CA SER A 146 -4.78 -2.33 -14.02
C SER A 146 -5.12 -3.83 -14.21
N ASN A 147 -4.28 -4.77 -13.76
CA ASN A 147 -4.52 -6.22 -13.87
C ASN A 147 -5.38 -6.80 -12.74
N MET A 148 -5.64 -6.00 -11.72
CA MET A 148 -6.33 -6.44 -10.52
C MET A 148 -7.81 -6.72 -10.81
N LYS A 149 -8.34 -7.76 -10.13
CA LYS A 149 -9.72 -8.24 -10.28
C LYS A 149 -10.64 -7.76 -9.16
N CYS A 150 -10.11 -7.54 -7.97
CA CYS A 150 -10.87 -7.16 -6.78
C CYS A 150 -10.23 -5.96 -6.09
N LEU A 151 -10.98 -4.87 -5.96
CA LEU A 151 -10.61 -3.70 -5.16
C LEU A 151 -11.50 -3.65 -3.93
N LYS A 152 -10.89 -3.52 -2.75
CA LYS A 152 -11.58 -3.06 -1.55
C LYS A 152 -11.00 -1.72 -1.12
N LEU A 153 -11.86 -0.72 -1.00
CA LEU A 153 -11.49 0.62 -0.60
C LEU A 153 -12.33 1.05 0.60
N THR A 154 -11.67 1.39 1.69
CA THR A 154 -12.28 1.97 2.89
C THR A 154 -11.69 3.35 3.13
N CYS A 155 -12.55 4.37 3.26
CA CYS A 155 -12.19 5.75 3.48
C CYS A 155 -13.18 6.39 4.47
N PRO A 156 -12.72 7.22 5.44
CA PRO A 156 -13.60 7.88 6.38
C PRO A 156 -14.58 8.84 5.68
N LEU A 157 -15.78 9.00 6.24
CA LEU A 157 -16.82 9.91 5.73
C LEU A 157 -16.38 11.36 5.63
N GLU A 158 -15.60 11.81 6.60
CA GLU A 158 -15.17 13.21 6.74
C GLU A 158 -13.98 13.55 5.83
N PHE A 159 -13.51 12.58 5.04
CA PHE A 159 -12.45 12.81 4.07
C PHE A 159 -12.98 13.59 2.86
N ASP A 160 -12.83 14.92 2.90
CA ASP A 160 -12.86 15.75 1.69
C ASP A 160 -11.49 15.61 1.00
N PRO A 161 -11.36 14.92 -0.17
CA PRO A 161 -10.09 14.82 -0.91
C PRO A 161 -9.54 16.17 -1.43
N GLY A 162 -10.15 17.27 -0.98
CA GLY A 162 -10.16 18.57 -1.62
C GLY A 162 -10.69 18.46 -3.05
N GLY A 163 -10.71 19.59 -3.74
CA GLY A 163 -10.94 19.63 -5.18
C GLY A 163 -10.00 18.72 -6.00
N SER A 164 -8.95 18.12 -5.43
CA SER A 164 -7.90 17.43 -6.20
C SER A 164 -8.29 16.07 -6.80
N PHE A 165 -9.20 15.32 -6.18
CA PHE A 165 -9.77 14.11 -6.80
C PHE A 165 -10.95 14.48 -7.70
N ALA A 166 -11.75 15.47 -7.29
CA ALA A 166 -12.77 16.15 -8.11
C ALA A 166 -12.25 16.65 -9.46
N GLU A 167 -11.05 17.22 -9.45
CA GLU A 167 -10.40 17.83 -10.61
C GLU A 167 -9.55 16.83 -11.41
N GLN A 168 -9.28 15.64 -10.89
CA GLN A 168 -8.64 14.56 -11.65
C GLN A 168 -9.64 14.03 -12.69
N ARG A 169 -9.67 14.70 -13.84
CA ARG A 169 -10.51 14.34 -14.98
C ARG A 169 -10.34 12.85 -15.30
N HIS A 170 -11.47 12.16 -15.48
CA HIS A 170 -11.54 10.74 -15.84
C HIS A 170 -10.60 10.35 -16.98
N ASP A 171 -10.34 11.26 -17.93
CA ASP A 171 -9.41 11.07 -19.06
C ASP A 171 -7.95 10.81 -18.65
N SER A 172 -7.56 11.20 -17.43
CA SER A 172 -6.20 10.99 -16.89
C SER A 172 -6.06 9.66 -16.16
N LEU A 173 -7.18 9.04 -15.76
CA LEU A 173 -7.18 7.76 -15.07
C LEU A 173 -7.16 6.63 -16.09
N ARG A 174 -6.32 5.62 -15.85
CA ARG A 174 -6.27 4.43 -16.70
C ARG A 174 -7.54 3.61 -16.50
N LYS A 175 -8.00 2.94 -17.56
CA LYS A 175 -9.09 1.96 -17.42
C LYS A 175 -8.68 0.80 -16.52
N LEU A 176 -9.63 0.34 -15.73
CA LEU A 176 -9.56 -0.83 -14.86
C LEU A 176 -10.34 -1.99 -15.51
N ASP A 177 -10.02 -2.30 -16.76
CA ASP A 177 -10.78 -3.27 -17.58
C ASP A 177 -10.83 -4.69 -16.98
N ASN A 178 -9.89 -5.04 -16.08
CA ASN A 178 -9.88 -6.34 -15.41
C ASN A 178 -10.61 -6.35 -14.07
N LEU A 179 -11.11 -5.21 -13.59
CA LEU A 179 -11.79 -5.10 -12.31
C LEU A 179 -13.18 -5.72 -12.40
N LEU A 180 -13.39 -6.83 -11.70
CA LEU A 180 -14.66 -7.56 -11.65
C LEU A 180 -15.42 -7.28 -10.36
N LYS A 181 -14.72 -6.93 -9.27
CA LYS A 181 -15.31 -6.68 -7.97
C LYS A 181 -14.79 -5.39 -7.34
N LEU A 182 -15.71 -4.55 -6.88
CA LEU A 182 -15.46 -3.34 -6.12
C LEU A 182 -16.22 -3.39 -4.80
N GLU A 183 -15.49 -3.37 -3.69
CA GLU A 183 -16.03 -3.12 -2.35
C GLU A 183 -15.66 -1.70 -1.93
N LEU A 184 -16.65 -0.88 -1.60
CA LEU A 184 -16.47 0.52 -1.24
C LEU A 184 -17.14 0.83 0.10
N ALA A 185 -16.37 1.39 1.02
CA ALA A 185 -16.84 2.03 2.25
C ALA A 185 -16.29 3.46 2.23
N ALA A 186 -16.91 4.36 1.47
CA ALA A 186 -16.45 5.74 1.24
C ALA A 186 -17.61 6.60 0.68
N ASP A 187 -17.38 7.91 0.51
CA ASP A 187 -18.32 8.83 -0.14
C ASP A 187 -18.68 8.42 -1.59
N TRP A 188 -19.89 8.77 -2.04
CA TRP A 188 -20.39 8.58 -3.41
C TRP A 188 -19.48 9.16 -4.49
N TYR A 189 -18.72 10.21 -4.21
CA TYR A 189 -17.78 10.82 -5.16
C TYR A 189 -16.74 9.79 -5.65
N PHE A 190 -16.30 8.89 -4.79
CA PHE A 190 -15.40 7.81 -5.15
C PHE A 190 -16.06 6.81 -6.10
N LEU A 191 -17.32 6.47 -5.81
CA LEU A 191 -18.05 5.49 -6.58
C LEU A 191 -18.15 5.91 -8.05
N THR A 192 -18.50 7.16 -8.33
CA THR A 192 -18.62 7.66 -9.71
C THR A 192 -17.31 7.58 -10.48
N ASN A 193 -16.18 7.86 -9.82
CA ASN A 193 -14.86 7.80 -10.45
C ASN A 193 -14.44 6.37 -10.79
N PHE A 194 -14.66 5.41 -9.89
CA PHE A 194 -14.33 4.02 -10.16
C PHE A 194 -15.25 3.39 -11.21
N LEU A 195 -16.56 3.70 -11.17
CA LEU A 195 -17.51 3.21 -12.17
C LEU A 195 -17.19 3.72 -13.58
N ALA A 196 -16.71 4.96 -13.72
CA ALA A 196 -16.29 5.51 -15.01
C ALA A 196 -15.07 4.79 -15.63
N CYS A 197 -14.30 4.04 -14.83
CA CYS A 197 -13.09 3.36 -15.27
C CYS A 197 -13.22 1.83 -15.31
N ALA A 198 -14.33 1.24 -14.82
CA ALA A 198 -14.48 -0.21 -14.62
C ALA A 198 -15.64 -0.80 -15.44
N ASP A 199 -15.47 -0.84 -16.77
CA ASP A 199 -16.52 -1.26 -17.71
C ASP A 199 -17.00 -2.72 -17.53
N ASN A 200 -16.14 -3.58 -16.98
CA ASN A 200 -16.41 -5.02 -16.81
C ASN A 200 -16.79 -5.40 -15.36
N LEU A 201 -17.20 -4.43 -14.55
CA LEU A 201 -17.54 -4.68 -13.15
C LEU A 201 -18.76 -5.61 -13.02
N GLU A 202 -18.59 -6.74 -12.32
CA GLU A 202 -19.64 -7.73 -12.10
C GLU A 202 -20.25 -7.64 -10.69
N VAL A 203 -19.45 -7.24 -9.70
CA VAL A 203 -19.83 -7.20 -8.30
C VAL A 203 -19.51 -5.83 -7.71
N LEU A 204 -20.54 -5.14 -7.23
CA LEU A 204 -20.43 -3.90 -6.47
C LEU A 204 -20.99 -4.12 -5.07
N ILE A 205 -20.16 -3.90 -4.05
CA ILE A 205 -20.56 -3.94 -2.64
C ILE A 205 -20.32 -2.55 -2.05
N ILE A 206 -21.37 -1.96 -1.53
CA ILE A 206 -21.31 -0.68 -0.83
C ILE A 206 -21.57 -0.98 0.64
N HIS A 207 -20.63 -0.60 1.49
CA HIS A 207 -20.79 -0.66 2.94
C HIS A 207 -21.32 0.68 3.45
N GLU A 208 -22.13 0.61 4.50
CA GLU A 208 -22.54 1.80 5.24
C GLU A 208 -21.30 2.51 5.75
N VAL A 209 -21.22 3.79 5.45
CA VAL A 209 -20.15 4.65 5.93
C VAL A 209 -20.60 5.10 7.32
N CYS A 210 -19.96 4.56 8.36
CA CYS A 210 -20.28 4.88 9.74
C CYS A 210 -19.52 6.12 10.20
#